data_AF-A0A436HBA2-F1
#
_entry.id   AF-A0A436HBA2-F1
#
_cell.length_a   1.000
_cell.length_b   1.000
_cell.length_c   1.000
_cell.angle_alpha   90.00
_cell.angle_beta   90.00
_cell.angle_gamma   90.00
#
_symmetry.space_group_name_H-M   'P 1'
#
loop_
_entity.id
_entity.type
_entity.pdbx_description
1 polymer ?
#
loop_
_entity_poly.entity_id
_entity_poly.type
_entity_poly.pdbx_seq_one_letter_code
_entity_poly.pdbx_strand_id
1 'polypeptide(L)'
;SATAKPAAGPASGKPGNLRRLIGIGPVNEKLLKAQGVTSFAQIASWTAADVKRIEDVMNFDGRIARERWIEQAKLLAAGNEKEFAKQFPTAGTLSNS
;
A
#
# COMPACT_ATOMS: atom_id res chain seq x y z
N SER A 1 25.58 9.95 13.32
CA SER A 1 24.71 8.79 13.61
C SER A 1 23.43 8.88 12.80
N ALA A 2 23.22 7.94 11.87
CA ALA A 2 21.93 7.61 11.27
C ALA A 2 22.08 6.22 10.65
N THR A 3 21.87 5.19 11.46
CA THR A 3 21.93 3.79 11.03
C THR A 3 20.68 3.51 10.19
N ALA A 4 20.84 3.53 8.85
CA ALA A 4 19.84 3.05 7.92
C ALA A 4 19.61 1.55 8.16
N LYS A 5 18.43 1.22 8.69
CA LYS A 5 17.94 -0.15 8.89
C LYS A 5 17.96 -0.89 7.54
N PRO A 6 18.47 -2.13 7.47
CA PRO A 6 18.76 -2.79 6.20
C PRO A 6 17.46 -3.00 5.42
N ALA A 7 17.50 -2.61 4.15
CA ALA A 7 16.45 -2.89 3.18
C ALA A 7 16.15 -4.39 3.22
N ALA A 8 14.89 -4.69 3.53
CA ALA A 8 14.36 -6.03 3.58
C ALA A 8 14.80 -6.83 2.34
N GLY A 9 15.27 -8.05 2.58
CA GLY A 9 15.64 -9.02 1.55
C GLY A 9 14.52 -9.28 0.53
N PRO A 10 14.80 -10.03 -0.54
CA PRO A 10 13.90 -10.16 -1.69
C PRO A 10 12.54 -10.63 -1.20
N ALA A 11 11.56 -9.72 -1.20
CA ALA A 11 10.19 -10.05 -0.86
C ALA A 11 9.72 -11.06 -1.92
N SER A 12 9.74 -12.34 -1.59
CA SER A 12 9.20 -13.45 -2.40
C SER A 12 7.66 -13.40 -2.49
N GLY A 13 7.09 -12.20 -2.50
CA GLY A 13 5.71 -11.95 -2.87
C GLY A 13 5.71 -11.46 -4.31
N LYS A 14 5.00 -12.17 -5.19
CA LYS A 14 4.70 -11.73 -6.56
C LYS A 14 4.37 -10.23 -6.53
N PRO A 15 4.97 -9.39 -7.40
CA PRO A 15 4.68 -7.96 -7.41
C PRO A 15 3.18 -7.77 -7.38
N GLY A 16 2.71 -7.23 -6.25
CA GLY A 16 1.29 -7.15 -5.97
C GLY A 16 0.70 -6.11 -6.88
N ASN A 17 -0.44 -6.40 -7.50
CA ASN A 17 -1.22 -5.35 -8.15
C ASN A 17 -1.70 -4.38 -7.05
N LEU A 18 -0.96 -3.28 -6.82
CA LEU A 18 -1.24 -2.34 -5.72
C LEU A 18 -2.62 -1.71 -5.88
N ARG A 19 -3.17 -1.71 -7.10
CA ARG A 19 -4.53 -1.28 -7.41
C ARG A 19 -5.62 -2.15 -6.79
N ARG A 20 -5.27 -3.27 -6.12
CA ARG A 20 -6.20 -4.00 -5.25
C ARG A 20 -6.57 -3.23 -3.99
N LEU A 21 -5.74 -2.28 -3.54
CA LEU A 21 -6.09 -1.39 -2.44
C LEU A 21 -7.06 -0.32 -2.92
N ILE A 22 -8.01 0.02 -2.06
CA ILE A 22 -8.98 1.07 -2.34
C ILE A 22 -8.24 2.41 -2.42
N GLY A 23 -8.50 3.17 -3.48
CA GLY A 23 -7.89 4.49 -3.69
C GLY A 23 -6.55 4.48 -4.42
N ILE A 24 -6.00 3.30 -4.73
CA ILE A 24 -4.80 3.18 -5.56
C ILE A 24 -5.22 3.04 -7.03
N GLY A 25 -5.33 4.18 -7.71
CA GLY A 25 -5.46 4.23 -9.17
C GLY A 25 -4.12 4.01 -9.89
N PRO A 26 -4.12 3.95 -11.25
CA PRO A 26 -2.90 3.73 -12.05
C PRO A 26 -1.83 4.81 -11.83
N VAL A 27 -2.23 6.06 -11.57
CA VAL A 27 -1.31 7.16 -11.27
C VAL A 27 -0.61 6.93 -9.93
N ASN A 28 -1.38 6.63 -8.88
CA ASN A 28 -0.84 6.38 -7.53
C ASN A 28 0.07 5.14 -7.53
N GLU A 29 -0.34 4.07 -8.23
CA GLU A 29 0.51 2.89 -8.39
C GLU A 29 1.85 3.25 -9.06
N LYS A 30 1.83 4.06 -10.11
CA LYS A 30 3.07 4.47 -10.79
C LYS A 30 3.98 5.28 -9.86
N LEU A 31 3.42 6.20 -9.07
CA LEU A 31 4.16 6.98 -8.07
C LEU A 31 4.74 6.08 -6.96
N LEU A 32 3.95 5.13 -6.44
CA LEU A 32 4.41 4.15 -5.46
C LEU A 32 5.58 3.32 -5.99
N LYS A 33 5.45 2.81 -7.22
CA LYS A 33 6.51 2.06 -7.90
C LYS A 33 7.76 2.91 -8.09
N ALA A 34 7.62 4.20 -8.43
CA ALA A 34 8.75 5.12 -8.52
C ALA A 34 9.44 5.35 -7.16
N GLN A 35 8.72 5.23 -6.04
CA GLN A 35 9.28 5.24 -4.68
C GLN A 35 9.81 3.87 -4.22
N GLY A 36 9.86 2.86 -5.10
CA GLY A 36 10.31 1.50 -4.78
C GLY A 36 9.28 0.64 -4.05
N VAL A 37 8.02 1.08 -3.98
CA VAL A 37 6.92 0.35 -3.35
C VAL A 37 6.21 -0.49 -4.42
N THR A 38 6.33 -1.81 -4.33
CA THR A 38 5.85 -2.75 -5.35
C THR A 38 5.05 -3.93 -4.77
N SER A 39 4.98 -4.06 -3.46
CA SER A 39 4.33 -5.17 -2.77
C SER A 39 3.47 -4.72 -1.58
N PHE A 40 2.38 -5.44 -1.32
CA PHE A 40 1.51 -5.19 -0.16
C PHE A 40 2.28 -5.27 1.16
N ALA A 41 3.25 -6.18 1.28
CA ALA A 41 4.07 -6.31 2.49
C ALA A 41 4.84 -5.03 2.85
N GLN A 42 5.28 -4.24 1.86
CA GLN A 42 5.96 -2.97 2.09
C GLN A 42 4.98 -1.94 2.67
N ILE A 43 3.79 -1.82 2.06
CA ILE A 43 2.73 -0.91 2.53
C ILE A 43 2.24 -1.31 3.93
N ALA A 44 2.07 -2.61 4.17
CA ALA A 44 1.67 -3.15 5.47
C ALA A 44 2.68 -2.84 6.59
N SER A 45 3.94 -2.60 6.22
CA SER A 45 5.05 -2.30 7.14
C SER A 45 5.35 -0.81 7.28
N TRP A 46 4.56 0.07 6.64
CA TRP A 46 4.78 1.51 6.73
C TRP A 46 4.59 2.03 8.15
N THR A 47 5.53 2.87 8.57
CA THR A 47 5.41 3.67 9.77
C THR A 47 4.73 5.01 9.48
N ALA A 48 4.37 5.77 10.52
CA ALA A 48 3.84 7.13 10.34
C ALA A 48 4.80 8.04 9.55
N ALA A 49 6.12 7.83 9.67
CA ALA A 49 7.11 8.57 8.89
C ALA A 49 7.09 8.17 7.40
N ASP A 50 6.87 6.89 7.10
CA ASP A 50 6.73 6.42 5.72
C ASP A 50 5.45 6.93 5.08
N VAL A 51 4.33 6.89 5.82
CA VAL A 51 3.05 7.47 5.40
C VAL A 51 3.24 8.94 5.03
N LYS A 52 3.79 9.75 5.94
CA LYS A 52 4.00 11.18 5.70
C LYS A 52 4.88 11.46 4.48
N ARG A 53 5.96 10.68 4.30
CA ARG A 53 6.84 10.82 3.13
C ARG A 53 6.10 10.53 1.82
N ILE A 54 5.27 9.49 1.81
CA ILE A 54 4.51 9.10 0.62
C ILE A 54 3.38 10.09 0.33
N GLU A 55 2.68 10.57 1.36
CA GLU A 55 1.63 11.59 1.24
C GLU A 55 2.18 12.92 0.68
N ASP A 56 3.37 13.33 1.11
CA ASP A 56 4.08 14.50 0.60
C ASP A 56 4.43 14.33 -0.89
N VAL A 57 5.05 13.20 -1.26
CA VAL A 57 5.42 12.90 -2.66
C VAL A 57 4.20 12.88 -3.59
N MET A 58 3.07 12.38 -3.09
CA MET A 58 1.86 12.24 -3.89
C MET A 58 0.93 13.45 -3.79
N ASN A 59 1.29 14.44 -2.97
CA ASN A 59 0.54 15.67 -2.74
C ASN A 59 -0.91 15.41 -2.27
N PHE A 60 -1.10 14.40 -1.41
CA PHE A 60 -2.38 14.14 -0.75
C PHE A 60 -2.19 13.81 0.72
N ASP A 61 -2.47 14.78 1.58
CA ASP A 61 -2.39 14.57 3.03
C ASP A 61 -3.59 13.75 3.54
N GLY A 62 -3.32 12.78 4.41
CA GLY A 62 -4.33 11.99 5.12
C GLY A 62 -5.07 10.92 4.30
N ARG A 63 -4.79 10.77 3.00
CA ARG A 63 -5.49 9.77 2.16
C ARG A 63 -5.15 8.34 2.59
N ILE A 64 -3.90 8.06 2.93
CA ILE A 64 -3.44 6.70 3.29
C ILE A 64 -4.18 6.22 4.54
N ALA A 65 -4.36 7.12 5.52
CA ALA A 65 -5.12 6.86 6.74
C ALA A 65 -6.63 6.75 6.47
N ARG A 66 -7.20 7.69 5.71
CA ARG A 66 -8.63 7.72 5.37
C ARG A 66 -9.09 6.45 4.64
N GLU A 67 -8.28 6.00 3.68
CA GLU A 67 -8.55 4.80 2.88
C GLU A 67 -8.00 3.52 3.52
N ARG A 68 -7.37 3.63 4.69
CA ARG A 68 -6.85 2.51 5.50
C ARG A 68 -5.91 1.59 4.71
N TRP A 69 -5.04 2.16 3.87
CA TRP A 69 -4.16 1.39 2.97
C TRP A 69 -3.29 0.36 3.71
N ILE A 70 -2.76 0.72 4.89
CA ILE A 70 -1.93 -0.18 5.69
C ILE A 70 -2.73 -1.42 6.13
N GLU A 71 -3.96 -1.23 6.60
CA GLU A 71 -4.80 -2.33 7.08
C GLU A 71 -5.23 -3.24 5.92
N GLN A 72 -5.58 -2.67 4.78
CA GLN A 72 -5.85 -3.41 3.54
C GLN A 72 -4.65 -4.23 3.10
N ALA A 73 -3.47 -3.59 3.08
CA ALA A 73 -2.22 -4.23 2.69
C ALA A 73 -1.86 -5.39 3.61
N LYS A 74 -2.09 -5.29 4.93
CA LYS A 74 -1.87 -6.38 5.87
C LYS A 74 -2.71 -7.61 5.53
N LEU A 75 -4.00 -7.43 5.26
CA LEU A 75 -4.89 -8.53 4.89
C LEU A 75 -4.47 -9.18 3.56
N LEU A 76 -4.16 -8.36 2.55
CA LEU A 76 -3.73 -8.84 1.24
C LEU A 76 -2.35 -9.51 1.27
N ALA A 77 -1.40 -8.97 2.05
CA ALA A 77 -0.07 -9.57 2.24
C ALA A 77 -0.15 -10.91 2.99
N ALA A 78 -1.11 -11.06 3.90
CA ALA A 78 -1.38 -12.32 4.60
C ALA A 78 -2.20 -13.33 3.76
N GLY A 79 -2.59 -12.98 2.52
CA GLY A 79 -3.47 -13.81 1.70
C GLY A 79 -4.90 -13.96 2.25
N ASN A 80 -5.30 -13.08 3.18
CA ASN A 80 -6.61 -13.14 3.82
C ASN A 80 -7.67 -12.42 2.98
N GLU A 81 -7.91 -12.94 1.78
CA GLU A 81 -8.82 -12.35 0.79
C GLU A 81 -10.27 -12.32 1.28
N LYS A 82 -10.68 -13.30 2.09
CA LYS A 82 -12.03 -13.37 2.67
C LYS A 82 -12.27 -12.22 3.65
N GLU A 83 -11.35 -12.00 4.60
CA GLU A 83 -11.48 -10.89 5.55
C GLU A 83 -11.30 -9.54 4.85
N PHE A 84 -10.42 -9.46 3.85
CA PHE A 84 -10.31 -8.26 3.02
C PHE A 84 -11.64 -7.92 2.35
N ALA A 85 -12.28 -8.87 1.67
CA ALA A 85 -13.56 -8.66 1.00
C ALA A 85 -14.69 -8.32 1.99
N LYS A 86 -14.68 -8.91 3.19
CA LYS A 86 -15.64 -8.64 4.25
C LYS A 86 -15.49 -7.24 4.85
N GLN A 87 -14.26 -6.79 5.10
CA GLN A 87 -13.97 -5.48 5.70
C GLN A 87 -13.98 -4.33 4.69
N PHE A 88 -13.65 -4.63 3.42
CA PHE A 88 -13.52 -3.66 2.34
C PHE A 88 -14.34 -4.08 1.11
N PRO A 89 -15.68 -4.24 1.24
CA PRO A 89 -16.53 -4.73 0.15
C PRO A 89 -16.54 -3.81 -1.08
N THR A 90 -16.18 -2.54 -0.91
CA THR A 90 -16.09 -1.56 -2.00
C THR A 90 -14.83 -1.70 -2.86
N ALA A 91 -13.86 -2.52 -2.46
CA ALA A 91 -12.64 -2.76 -3.26
C ALA A 91 -12.95 -3.41 -4.61
N GLY A 92 -14.02 -4.20 -4.70
CA GLY A 92 -14.46 -4.83 -5.95
C GLY A 92 -15.36 -3.96 -6.83
N THR A 93 -16.01 -2.94 -6.27
CA THR A 93 -16.92 -2.03 -7.00
C THR A 93 -16.22 -0.75 -7.48
N LEU A 94 -15.09 -0.39 -6.87
CA LEU A 94 -14.21 0.67 -7.37
C LEU A 94 -13.36 0.13 -8.52
N SER A 95 -14.00 -0.26 -9.63
CA SER A 95 -13.33 -0.30 -10.91
C SER A 95 -12.89 1.13 -11.22
N ASN A 96 -11.63 1.42 -10.92
CA ASN A 96 -11.01 2.71 -11.17
C ASN A 96 -10.84 2.88 -12.68
N SER A 97 -11.91 3.33 -13.33
CA SER A 97 -11.95 3.86 -14.69
C SER A 97 -11.01 5.05 -14.86
#